data_AF-A0A9Q1FJ06-F1
#
_entry.id   AF-A0A9Q1FJ06-F1
#
_cell.length_a   1.000
_cell.length_b   1.000
_cell.length_c   1.000
_cell.angle_alpha   90.00
_cell.angle_beta   90.00
_cell.angle_gamma   90.00
#
_symmetry.space_group_name_H-M   'P 1'
#
loop_
_entity.id
_entity.type
_entity.pdbx_description
1 polymer ?
#
loop_
_entity_poly.entity_id
_entity_poly.type
_entity_poly.pdbx_seq_one_letter_code
_entity_poly.pdbx_strand_id
1 'polypeptide(L)'
;MKKDEAEALGFVPQKDIVYNKLLPYADKLDEESNDILGQIKGNLGRAVQLRELWPGVLFWTRKLSTYMRLYGRKFSKEDHVLFIKLLYELVTIPKLEISMMQGFARLLINLLKKKELLSMEDLELPWRPLYELQERILYSKTEHLGLNWFPNSPRARHTPKQLMIRLMRRCSVENVLKTLVKSCRPYFPESCTQEMLDEWRPLLCPFDVTMQRAISYFELFLPTTLPPKLHHKGFKLWFNELIDLWVSVQNLPGWEMHLVNLFAPPSE
;
A
#
# COMPACT_ATOMS: atom_id res chain seq x y z
N MET A 1 22.71 9.48 -25.65
CA MET A 1 21.99 8.29 -25.15
C MET A 1 20.67 8.62 -24.45
N LYS A 2 20.61 9.20 -23.24
CA LYS A 2 19.30 9.47 -22.60
C LYS A 2 18.41 10.49 -23.33
N LYS A 3 18.99 11.46 -24.04
CA LYS A 3 18.23 12.44 -24.85
C LYS A 3 17.68 11.80 -26.14
N ASP A 4 18.49 11.02 -26.83
CA ASP A 4 18.11 10.35 -28.09
C ASP A 4 17.04 9.26 -27.86
N GLU A 5 17.13 8.50 -26.75
CA GLU A 5 16.10 7.53 -26.35
C GLU A 5 14.78 8.21 -25.94
N ALA A 6 14.84 9.40 -25.32
CA ALA A 6 13.65 10.15 -24.93
C ALA A 6 12.93 10.77 -26.13
N GLU A 7 13.66 11.18 -27.16
CA GLU A 7 13.11 11.73 -28.40
C GLU A 7 12.42 10.65 -29.25
N ALA A 8 12.97 9.42 -29.27
CA ALA A 8 12.35 8.27 -29.94
C ALA A 8 11.08 7.77 -29.23
N LEU A 9 11.05 7.80 -27.89
CA LEU A 9 9.91 7.30 -27.10
C LEU A 9 8.81 8.37 -26.86
N GLY A 10 9.12 9.65 -27.00
CA GLY A 10 8.22 10.76 -26.69
C GLY A 10 8.00 11.02 -25.19
N PHE A 11 8.68 10.27 -24.31
CA PHE A 11 8.69 10.48 -22.87
C PHE A 11 10.00 9.97 -22.25
N VAL A 12 10.27 10.36 -21.00
CA VAL A 12 11.44 9.89 -20.24
C VAL A 12 11.05 8.69 -19.36
N PRO A 13 11.57 7.48 -19.61
CA PRO A 13 11.38 6.33 -18.72
C PRO A 13 12.02 6.57 -17.34
N GLN A 14 11.36 6.13 -16.28
CA GLN A 14 11.90 6.29 -14.91
C GLN A 14 12.96 5.23 -14.57
N LYS A 15 12.60 3.95 -14.70
CA LYS A 15 13.47 2.83 -14.33
C LYS A 15 13.07 1.57 -15.10
N ASP A 16 13.62 1.45 -16.29
CA ASP A 16 13.55 0.29 -17.17
C ASP A 16 14.37 -0.89 -16.61
N ILE A 17 14.12 -2.08 -17.16
CA ILE A 17 14.91 -3.28 -16.84
C ILE A 17 16.13 -3.30 -17.75
N VAL A 18 17.32 -3.17 -17.15
CA VAL A 18 18.61 -3.11 -17.86
C VAL A 18 18.81 -4.31 -18.80
N TYR A 19 18.35 -5.50 -18.39
CA TYR A 19 18.52 -6.73 -19.15
C TYR A 19 17.77 -6.77 -20.48
N ASN A 20 16.74 -5.93 -20.67
CA ASN A 20 15.99 -5.88 -21.92
C ASN A 20 16.85 -5.35 -23.08
N LYS A 21 17.83 -4.50 -22.77
CA LYS A 21 18.81 -3.99 -23.75
C LYS A 21 19.79 -5.06 -24.25
N LEU A 22 19.88 -6.22 -23.56
CA LEU A 22 20.78 -7.31 -23.91
C LEU A 22 20.12 -8.38 -24.80
N LEU A 23 18.84 -8.20 -25.14
CA LEU A 23 18.10 -9.18 -25.93
C LEU A 23 18.43 -9.05 -27.42
N PRO A 24 18.46 -10.15 -28.20
CA PRO A 24 18.72 -10.10 -29.65
C PRO A 24 17.71 -9.28 -30.46
N TYR A 25 16.56 -8.95 -29.88
CA TYR A 25 15.48 -8.17 -30.48
C TYR A 25 15.18 -6.89 -29.68
N ALA A 26 16.17 -6.35 -28.96
CA ALA A 26 16.02 -5.16 -28.12
C ALA A 26 15.42 -3.97 -28.91
N ASP A 27 15.79 -3.81 -30.17
CA ASP A 27 15.32 -2.72 -31.04
C ASP A 27 13.79 -2.71 -31.23
N LYS A 28 13.12 -3.87 -31.12
CA LYS A 28 11.66 -4.00 -31.27
C LYS A 28 10.89 -3.72 -29.97
N LEU A 29 11.58 -3.73 -28.84
CA LEU A 29 10.94 -3.64 -27.52
C LEU A 29 10.41 -2.24 -27.22
N ASP A 30 10.99 -1.21 -27.83
CA ASP A 30 10.56 0.18 -27.64
C ASP A 30 9.16 0.39 -28.21
N GLU A 31 8.95 0.05 -29.48
CA GLU A 31 7.66 0.09 -30.16
C GLU A 31 6.61 -0.79 -29.45
N GLU A 32 6.95 -2.06 -29.18
CA GLU A 32 6.04 -3.00 -28.50
C GLU A 32 5.60 -2.46 -27.12
N SER A 33 6.56 -1.94 -26.34
CA SER A 33 6.26 -1.42 -25.00
C SER A 33 5.37 -0.17 -25.04
N ASN A 34 5.51 0.68 -26.06
CA ASN A 34 4.69 1.88 -26.22
C ASN A 34 3.26 1.53 -26.65
N ASP A 35 3.11 0.58 -27.56
CA ASP A 35 1.79 0.09 -28.00
C ASP A 35 1.02 -0.54 -26.84
N ILE A 36 1.68 -1.42 -26.07
CA ILE A 36 1.07 -2.05 -24.91
C ILE A 36 0.69 -1.02 -23.85
N LEU A 37 1.56 -0.03 -23.59
CA LEU A 37 1.28 1.03 -22.63
C LEU A 37 0.09 1.89 -23.08
N GLY A 38 0.02 2.25 -24.36
CA GLY A 38 -1.11 2.99 -24.95
C GLY A 38 -2.42 2.23 -24.80
N GLN A 39 -2.43 0.93 -25.08
CA GLN A 39 -3.60 0.07 -24.87
C GLN A 39 -4.01 -0.01 -23.40
N ILE A 40 -3.04 -0.14 -22.48
CA ILE A 40 -3.32 -0.16 -21.04
C ILE A 40 -3.95 1.16 -20.62
N LYS A 41 -3.36 2.31 -20.97
CA LYS A 41 -3.89 3.63 -20.60
C LYS A 41 -5.30 3.84 -21.13
N GLY A 42 -5.50 3.62 -22.42
CA GLY A 42 -6.79 3.85 -23.09
C GLY A 42 -7.89 2.94 -22.55
N ASN A 43 -7.62 1.65 -22.43
CA ASN A 43 -8.66 0.70 -22.03
C ASN A 43 -8.87 0.63 -20.51
N LEU A 44 -7.85 0.86 -19.68
CA LEU A 44 -8.03 0.98 -18.24
C LEU A 44 -8.88 2.21 -17.91
N GLY A 45 -8.57 3.37 -18.52
CA GLY A 45 -9.37 4.58 -18.36
C GLY A 45 -10.81 4.37 -18.82
N ARG A 46 -11.01 3.76 -19.99
CA ARG A 46 -12.35 3.42 -20.51
C ARG A 46 -13.12 2.47 -19.58
N ALA A 47 -12.48 1.41 -19.09
CA ALA A 47 -13.12 0.45 -18.19
C ALA A 47 -13.57 1.10 -16.87
N VAL A 48 -12.74 1.99 -16.30
CA VAL A 48 -13.10 2.75 -15.10
C VAL A 48 -14.25 3.72 -15.39
N GLN A 49 -14.21 4.43 -16.53
CA GLN A 49 -15.27 5.36 -16.93
C GLN A 49 -16.62 4.64 -17.12
N LEU A 50 -16.61 3.44 -17.70
CA LEU A 50 -17.79 2.59 -17.86
C LEU A 50 -18.20 1.85 -16.58
N ARG A 51 -17.44 1.99 -15.49
CA ARG A 51 -17.62 1.27 -14.21
C ARG A 51 -17.60 -0.25 -14.37
N GLU A 52 -16.90 -0.75 -15.39
CA GLU A 52 -16.75 -2.16 -15.68
C GLU A 52 -15.59 -2.75 -14.87
N LEU A 53 -15.81 -2.95 -13.56
CA LEU A 53 -14.78 -3.47 -12.66
C LEU A 53 -14.33 -4.90 -13.06
N TRP A 54 -15.30 -5.73 -13.48
CA TRP A 54 -15.07 -7.07 -14.02
C TRP A 54 -15.86 -7.25 -15.33
N PRO A 55 -15.25 -7.77 -16.40
CA PRO A 55 -13.84 -8.18 -16.53
C PRO A 55 -12.85 -7.01 -16.77
N GLY A 56 -13.32 -5.84 -17.23
CA GLY A 56 -12.52 -4.72 -17.72
C GLY A 56 -11.34 -4.28 -16.85
N VAL A 57 -11.60 -3.60 -15.72
CA VAL A 57 -10.54 -3.06 -14.85
C VAL A 57 -9.61 -4.16 -14.35
N LEU A 58 -10.17 -5.31 -13.94
CA LEU A 58 -9.37 -6.43 -13.46
C LEU A 58 -8.41 -6.99 -14.54
N PHE A 59 -8.83 -7.04 -15.79
CA PHE A 59 -7.99 -7.48 -16.89
C PHE A 59 -6.83 -6.51 -17.14
N TRP A 60 -7.13 -5.20 -17.25
CA TRP A 60 -6.11 -4.20 -17.57
C TRP A 60 -5.14 -3.94 -16.42
N THR A 61 -5.57 -4.07 -15.17
CA THR A 61 -4.66 -4.04 -14.00
C THR A 61 -3.71 -5.24 -13.97
N ARG A 62 -4.17 -6.44 -14.36
CA ARG A 62 -3.28 -7.62 -14.53
C ARG A 62 -2.29 -7.44 -15.69
N LYS A 63 -2.74 -6.83 -16.80
CA LYS A 63 -1.86 -6.46 -17.92
C LYS A 63 -0.81 -5.44 -17.49
N LEU A 64 -1.18 -4.41 -16.72
CA LEU A 64 -0.22 -3.44 -16.16
C LEU A 64 0.79 -4.09 -15.21
N SER A 65 0.34 -5.01 -14.35
CA SER A 65 1.23 -5.79 -13.49
C SER A 65 2.25 -6.60 -14.31
N THR A 66 1.81 -7.18 -15.42
CA THR A 66 2.66 -7.96 -16.33
C THR A 66 3.62 -7.05 -17.10
N TYR A 67 3.15 -5.91 -17.58
CA TYR A 67 3.96 -4.88 -18.22
C TYR A 67 5.12 -4.43 -17.32
N MET A 68 4.82 -4.13 -16.05
CA MET A 68 5.84 -3.74 -15.08
C MET A 68 6.85 -4.84 -14.80
N ARG A 69 6.44 -6.11 -14.89
CA ARG A 69 7.32 -7.27 -14.70
C ARG A 69 8.26 -7.48 -15.89
N LEU A 70 7.81 -7.19 -17.11
CA LEU A 70 8.58 -7.39 -18.34
C LEU A 70 9.45 -6.20 -18.70
N TYR A 71 8.92 -4.98 -18.60
CA TYR A 71 9.59 -3.75 -19.07
C TYR A 71 10.06 -2.84 -17.94
N GLY A 72 9.66 -3.11 -16.70
CA GLY A 72 9.93 -2.22 -15.57
C GLY A 72 9.00 -1.01 -15.54
N ARG A 73 9.51 0.15 -15.15
CA ARG A 73 8.76 1.42 -15.09
C ARG A 73 9.07 2.27 -16.31
N LYS A 74 8.66 1.76 -17.46
CA LYS A 74 8.87 2.39 -18.76
C LYS A 74 7.69 3.30 -19.13
N PHE A 75 7.38 4.24 -18.24
CA PHE A 75 6.34 5.27 -18.40
C PHE A 75 6.81 6.58 -17.76
N SER A 76 6.17 7.69 -18.10
CA SER A 76 6.52 9.02 -17.58
C SER A 76 6.23 9.16 -16.07
N LYS A 77 6.80 10.18 -15.44
CA LYS A 77 6.49 10.53 -14.04
C LYS A 77 5.02 10.86 -13.82
N GLU A 78 4.44 11.61 -14.75
CA GLU A 78 3.04 11.98 -14.74
C GLU A 78 2.13 10.76 -14.82
N ASP A 79 2.40 9.84 -15.76
CA ASP A 79 1.64 8.60 -15.90
C ASP A 79 1.74 7.73 -14.64
N HIS A 80 2.91 7.68 -14.00
CA HIS A 80 3.08 6.96 -12.74
C HIS A 80 2.18 7.49 -11.64
N VAL A 81 2.13 8.82 -11.47
CA VAL A 81 1.25 9.47 -10.49
C VAL A 81 -0.21 9.21 -10.81
N LEU A 82 -0.61 9.27 -12.09
CA LEU A 82 -1.97 8.97 -12.53
C LEU A 82 -2.36 7.52 -12.24
N PHE A 83 -1.48 6.54 -12.52
CA PHE A 83 -1.75 5.14 -12.19
C PHE A 83 -1.92 4.94 -10.69
N ILE A 84 -1.08 5.58 -9.88
CA ILE A 84 -1.18 5.51 -8.42
C ILE A 84 -2.51 6.09 -7.93
N LYS A 85 -2.86 7.31 -8.36
CA LYS A 85 -4.11 7.96 -7.96
C LYS A 85 -5.32 7.14 -8.38
N LEU A 86 -5.34 6.66 -9.62
CA LEU A 86 -6.43 5.81 -10.12
C LEU A 86 -6.58 4.52 -9.31
N LEU A 87 -5.47 3.81 -9.06
CA LEU A 87 -5.50 2.56 -8.30
C LEU A 87 -5.83 2.79 -6.82
N TYR A 88 -5.39 3.90 -6.26
CA TYR A 88 -5.72 4.30 -4.90
C TYR A 88 -7.23 4.43 -4.75
N GLU A 89 -7.86 5.23 -5.62
CA GLU A 89 -9.32 5.41 -5.64
C GLU A 89 -10.07 4.09 -5.88
N LEU A 90 -9.54 3.22 -6.75
CA LEU A 90 -10.14 1.90 -7.00
C LEU A 90 -10.06 0.98 -5.76
N VAL A 91 -8.96 1.00 -5.00
CA VAL A 91 -8.80 0.19 -3.79
C VAL A 91 -9.72 0.66 -2.67
N THR A 92 -9.95 1.97 -2.57
CA THR A 92 -10.74 2.60 -1.51
C THR A 92 -12.24 2.62 -1.80
N ILE A 93 -12.71 2.00 -2.89
CA ILE A 93 -14.13 1.87 -3.19
C ILE A 93 -14.85 1.18 -2.02
N PRO A 94 -15.90 1.80 -1.46
CA PRO A 94 -16.66 1.20 -0.36
C PRO A 94 -17.34 -0.09 -0.84
N LYS A 95 -17.31 -1.12 0.01
CA LYS A 95 -17.92 -2.43 -0.26
C LYS A 95 -17.36 -3.16 -1.50
N LEU A 96 -16.16 -2.80 -1.97
CA LEU A 96 -15.47 -3.56 -3.01
C LEU A 96 -15.21 -5.00 -2.56
N GLU A 97 -15.33 -5.94 -3.51
CA GLU A 97 -15.01 -7.35 -3.29
C GLU A 97 -13.54 -7.51 -2.87
N ILE A 98 -13.31 -8.30 -1.81
CA ILE A 98 -11.99 -8.47 -1.18
C ILE A 98 -10.95 -9.00 -2.18
N SER A 99 -11.35 -9.93 -3.06
CA SER A 99 -10.46 -10.52 -4.07
C SER A 99 -9.95 -9.46 -5.06
N MET A 100 -10.85 -8.60 -5.54
CA MET A 100 -10.51 -7.50 -6.44
C MET A 100 -9.65 -6.45 -5.72
N MET A 101 -10.03 -6.08 -4.50
CA MET A 101 -9.27 -5.17 -3.65
C MET A 101 -7.83 -5.65 -3.46
N GLN A 102 -7.62 -6.94 -3.14
CA GLN A 102 -6.28 -7.50 -3.01
C GLN A 102 -5.48 -7.42 -4.31
N GLY A 103 -6.11 -7.61 -5.46
CA GLY A 103 -5.48 -7.47 -6.78
C GLY A 103 -4.97 -6.04 -7.00
N PHE A 104 -5.83 -5.05 -6.77
CA PHE A 104 -5.50 -3.63 -6.92
C PHE A 104 -4.45 -3.20 -5.88
N ALA A 105 -4.57 -3.61 -4.62
CA ALA A 105 -3.64 -3.32 -3.55
C ALA A 105 -2.22 -3.85 -3.86
N ARG A 106 -2.09 -5.07 -4.39
CA ARG A 106 -0.79 -5.64 -4.78
C ARG A 106 -0.13 -4.84 -5.90
N LEU A 107 -0.90 -4.38 -6.89
CA LEU A 107 -0.39 -3.55 -7.96
C LEU A 107 0.05 -2.16 -7.44
N LEU A 108 -0.75 -1.56 -6.56
CA LEU A 108 -0.44 -0.28 -5.92
C LEU A 108 0.82 -0.36 -5.05
N ILE A 109 0.98 -1.40 -4.24
CA ILE A 109 2.23 -1.70 -3.52
C ILE A 109 3.39 -1.81 -4.49
N ASN A 110 3.21 -2.52 -5.62
CA ASN A 110 4.28 -2.68 -6.60
C ASN A 110 4.67 -1.36 -7.26
N LEU A 111 3.74 -0.43 -7.51
CA LEU A 111 4.03 0.92 -8.01
C LEU A 111 4.83 1.74 -6.98
N LEU A 112 4.36 1.77 -5.74
CA LEU A 112 4.96 2.53 -4.63
C LEU A 112 6.26 1.94 -4.06
N LYS A 113 6.62 0.71 -4.46
CA LYS A 113 7.80 -0.01 -3.94
C LYS A 113 9.13 0.77 -4.06
N LYS A 114 9.29 1.58 -5.13
CA LYS A 114 10.52 2.34 -5.39
C LYS A 114 10.33 3.81 -5.00
N LYS A 115 10.49 4.11 -3.71
CA LYS A 115 10.30 5.45 -3.14
C LYS A 115 11.23 6.51 -3.71
N GLU A 116 12.41 6.12 -4.20
CA GLU A 116 13.38 7.01 -4.87
C GLU A 116 12.83 7.71 -6.13
N LEU A 117 11.73 7.21 -6.71
CA LEU A 117 11.17 7.72 -7.96
C LEU A 117 10.12 8.83 -7.77
N LEU A 118 9.58 8.98 -6.56
CA LEU A 118 8.50 9.91 -6.26
C LEU A 118 8.83 10.70 -5.00
N SER A 119 8.74 12.02 -5.08
CA SER A 119 8.80 12.90 -3.93
C SER A 119 7.41 13.02 -3.28
N MET A 120 7.38 13.46 -2.04
CA MET A 120 6.15 13.84 -1.33
C MET A 120 5.39 14.96 -2.08
N GLU A 121 6.13 15.87 -2.73
CA GLU A 121 5.54 16.97 -3.51
C GLU A 121 4.80 16.49 -4.77
N ASP A 122 5.15 15.32 -5.29
CA ASP A 122 4.55 14.78 -6.51
C ASP A 122 3.24 14.03 -6.24
N LEU A 123 3.05 13.56 -5.00
CA LEU A 123 1.97 12.65 -4.65
C LEU A 123 1.55 12.84 -3.19
N GLU A 124 0.28 13.21 -3.03
CA GLU A 124 -0.42 13.23 -1.75
C GLU A 124 -1.55 12.19 -1.77
N LEU A 125 -1.60 11.35 -0.74
CA LEU A 125 -2.62 10.31 -0.57
C LEU A 125 -3.34 10.50 0.78
N PRO A 126 -4.67 10.65 0.82
CA PRO A 126 -5.39 10.83 2.08
C PRO A 126 -5.34 9.55 2.90
N TRP A 127 -5.10 9.62 4.21
CA TRP A 127 -4.97 8.42 5.04
C TRP A 127 -6.31 7.79 5.45
N ARG A 128 -7.39 8.61 5.56
CA ARG A 128 -8.70 8.19 6.07
C ARG A 128 -9.35 7.03 5.30
N PRO A 129 -9.38 7.02 3.95
CA PRO A 129 -9.98 5.91 3.22
C PRO A 129 -9.27 4.57 3.47
N LEU A 130 -7.95 4.58 3.68
CA LEU A 130 -7.19 3.39 4.07
C LEU A 130 -7.51 2.94 5.48
N TYR A 131 -7.69 3.89 6.41
CA TYR A 131 -8.09 3.60 7.78
C TYR A 131 -9.49 2.96 7.84
N GLU A 132 -10.48 3.54 7.15
CA GLU A 132 -11.83 2.98 7.05
C GLU A 132 -11.82 1.59 6.40
N LEU A 133 -11.01 1.40 5.35
CA LEU A 133 -10.82 0.09 4.71
C LEU A 133 -10.24 -0.94 5.68
N GLN A 134 -9.22 -0.55 6.44
CA GLN A 134 -8.58 -1.40 7.45
C GLN A 134 -9.55 -1.74 8.58
N GLU A 135 -10.32 -0.76 9.07
CA GLU A 135 -11.30 -0.98 10.13
C GLU A 135 -12.40 -1.95 9.69
N ARG A 136 -12.93 -1.75 8.48
CA ARG A 136 -13.96 -2.62 7.89
C ARG A 136 -13.50 -4.07 7.78
N ILE A 137 -12.23 -4.31 7.47
CA ILE A 137 -11.71 -5.65 7.21
C ILE A 137 -11.20 -6.32 8.49
N LEU A 138 -10.43 -5.62 9.33
CA LEU A 138 -9.83 -6.21 10.53
C LEU A 138 -10.77 -6.23 11.75
N TYR A 139 -11.66 -5.26 11.86
CA TYR A 139 -12.58 -5.12 13.00
C TYR A 139 -14.03 -5.31 12.56
N SER A 140 -14.24 -6.19 11.57
CA SER A 140 -15.56 -6.54 11.05
C SER A 140 -16.46 -7.10 12.16
N LYS A 141 -17.51 -6.35 12.50
CA LYS A 141 -18.54 -6.76 13.48
C LYS A 141 -19.31 -8.01 13.07
N THR A 142 -19.19 -8.46 11.83
CA THR A 142 -19.97 -9.58 11.30
C THR A 142 -19.10 -10.78 10.90
N GLU A 143 -17.78 -10.70 11.05
CA GLU A 143 -16.88 -11.82 10.75
C GLU A 143 -17.00 -12.94 11.79
N HIS A 144 -17.06 -12.61 13.08
CA HIS A 144 -17.26 -13.60 14.14
C HIS A 144 -18.61 -14.33 14.02
N LEU A 145 -19.60 -13.70 13.38
CA LEU A 145 -20.89 -14.29 13.01
C LEU A 145 -20.84 -15.15 11.74
N GLY A 146 -19.72 -15.13 11.00
CA GLY A 146 -19.53 -15.88 9.76
C GLY A 146 -20.20 -15.28 8.53
N LEU A 147 -20.69 -14.04 8.60
CA LEU A 147 -21.37 -13.35 7.49
C LEU A 147 -20.39 -12.78 6.47
N ASN A 148 -19.15 -12.51 6.88
CA ASN A 148 -18.06 -12.10 6.00
C ASN A 148 -16.99 -13.20 5.99
N TRP A 149 -16.68 -13.75 4.81
CA TRP A 149 -15.58 -14.70 4.63
C TRP A 149 -14.39 -13.99 4.00
N PHE A 150 -13.35 -13.74 4.81
CA PHE A 150 -12.08 -13.25 4.30
C PHE A 150 -11.19 -14.43 3.93
N PRO A 151 -10.54 -14.42 2.76
CA PRO A 151 -9.53 -15.42 2.43
C PRO A 151 -8.40 -15.28 3.45
N ASN A 152 -8.37 -16.21 4.41
CA ASN A 152 -7.40 -16.39 5.51
C ASN A 152 -7.83 -15.99 6.94
N SER A 153 -9.12 -15.89 7.27
CA SER A 153 -9.51 -15.89 8.70
C SER A 153 -9.17 -17.25 9.34
N PRO A 154 -8.29 -17.32 10.36
CA PRO A 154 -7.88 -18.58 10.97
C PRO A 154 -9.02 -19.13 11.84
N ARG A 155 -9.99 -19.81 11.25
CA ARG A 155 -10.76 -20.79 12.02
C ARG A 155 -9.83 -21.95 12.33
N ALA A 156 -9.42 -22.04 13.59
CA ALA A 156 -8.81 -23.21 14.20
C ALA A 156 -9.69 -24.44 13.93
N ARG A 157 -9.46 -25.12 12.80
CA ARG A 157 -9.82 -26.52 12.62
C ARG A 157 -8.54 -27.29 12.73
N HIS A 158 -8.40 -28.03 13.82
CA HIS A 158 -7.35 -29.02 14.04
C HIS A 158 -7.36 -30.03 12.88
N THR A 159 -6.60 -29.77 11.82
CA THR A 159 -6.16 -30.81 10.89
C THR A 159 -4.66 -30.65 10.64
N PRO A 160 -3.87 -31.74 10.79
CA PRO A 160 -2.41 -31.67 10.72
C PRO A 160 -1.94 -31.60 9.25
N LYS A 161 -1.96 -30.40 8.66
CA LYS A 161 -1.20 -30.07 7.45
C LYS A 161 -0.53 -28.69 7.58
N GLN A 162 0.50 -28.63 8.41
CA GLN A 162 1.27 -27.41 8.73
C GLN A 162 1.94 -26.73 7.51
N LEU A 163 2.09 -27.41 6.38
CA LEU A 163 2.70 -26.83 5.16
C LEU A 163 1.75 -25.92 4.37
N MET A 164 0.47 -26.31 4.24
CA MET A 164 -0.55 -25.46 3.59
C MET A 164 -0.89 -24.23 4.44
N ILE A 165 -0.84 -24.35 5.77
CA ILE A 165 -1.05 -23.21 6.67
C ILE A 165 0.07 -22.17 6.53
N ARG A 166 1.35 -22.56 6.37
CA ARG A 166 2.44 -21.60 6.13
C ARG A 166 2.35 -20.90 4.77
N LEU A 167 1.93 -21.60 3.72
CA LEU A 167 1.69 -21.02 2.40
C LEU A 167 0.45 -20.11 2.37
N MET A 168 -0.63 -20.48 3.08
CA MET A 168 -1.87 -19.68 3.19
C MET A 168 -1.69 -18.44 4.09
N ARG A 169 -0.89 -18.55 5.15
CA ARG A 169 -0.55 -17.43 6.06
C ARG A 169 0.22 -16.31 5.35
N ARG A 170 0.90 -16.60 4.23
CA ARG A 170 1.56 -15.60 3.36
C ARG A 170 0.60 -14.76 2.52
N CYS A 171 -0.69 -15.12 2.43
CA CYS A 171 -1.69 -14.43 1.60
C CYS A 171 -2.79 -13.73 2.42
N SER A 172 -2.58 -13.48 3.71
CA SER A 172 -3.61 -12.79 4.52
C SER A 172 -3.96 -11.43 3.93
N VAL A 173 -5.26 -11.17 3.75
CA VAL A 173 -5.79 -9.83 3.38
C VAL A 173 -5.18 -8.76 4.29
N GLU A 174 -5.06 -9.07 5.57
CA GLU A 174 -4.43 -8.23 6.57
C GLU A 174 -2.99 -7.87 6.22
N ASN A 175 -2.16 -8.83 5.79
CA ASN A 175 -0.77 -8.55 5.44
C ASN A 175 -0.65 -7.68 4.20
N VAL A 176 -1.50 -7.91 3.20
CA VAL A 176 -1.56 -7.07 1.99
C VAL A 176 -1.94 -5.65 2.36
N LEU A 177 -2.96 -5.45 3.19
CA LEU A 177 -3.38 -4.13 3.64
C LEU A 177 -2.33 -3.46 4.52
N LYS A 178 -1.73 -4.18 5.47
CA LYS A 178 -0.64 -3.65 6.30
C LYS A 178 0.53 -3.17 5.41
N THR A 179 0.90 -3.96 4.41
CA THR A 179 1.95 -3.59 3.44
C THR A 179 1.55 -2.39 2.59
N LEU A 180 0.28 -2.33 2.18
CA LEU A 180 -0.27 -1.21 1.41
C LEU A 180 -0.17 0.09 2.21
N VAL A 181 -0.65 0.11 3.46
CA VAL A 181 -0.59 1.30 4.31
C VAL A 181 0.86 1.71 4.53
N LYS A 182 1.76 0.78 4.86
CA LYS A 182 3.20 1.07 4.99
C LYS A 182 3.81 1.67 3.71
N SER A 183 3.34 1.26 2.53
CA SER A 183 3.79 1.79 1.23
C SER A 183 3.24 3.18 0.93
N CYS A 184 2.01 3.48 1.36
CA CYS A 184 1.36 4.79 1.17
C CYS A 184 1.79 5.83 2.21
N ARG A 185 2.22 5.39 3.40
CA ARG A 185 2.57 6.23 4.55
C ARG A 185 3.51 7.41 4.26
N PRO A 186 4.56 7.29 3.42
CA PRO A 186 5.44 8.43 3.09
C PRO A 186 4.74 9.57 2.33
N TYR A 187 3.57 9.30 1.73
CA TYR A 187 2.83 10.24 0.87
C TYR A 187 1.59 10.81 1.57
N PHE A 188 1.46 10.64 2.89
CA PHE A 188 0.36 11.24 3.64
C PHE A 188 0.58 12.75 3.82
N PRO A 189 -0.50 13.55 3.90
CA PRO A 189 -0.41 14.99 4.10
C PRO A 189 0.29 15.36 5.41
N GLU A 190 0.88 16.56 5.49
CA GLU A 190 1.57 17.01 6.70
C GLU A 190 0.67 17.10 7.94
N SER A 191 -0.64 17.32 7.76
CA SER A 191 -1.61 17.40 8.87
C SER A 191 -1.99 16.04 9.45
N CYS A 192 -1.68 14.94 8.74
CA CYS A 192 -2.22 13.63 9.07
C CYS A 192 -1.82 13.14 10.46
N THR A 193 -0.59 13.43 10.91
CA THR A 193 -0.10 12.99 12.23
C THR A 193 -0.99 13.53 13.34
N GLN A 194 -1.35 14.81 13.29
CA GLN A 194 -2.18 15.43 14.32
C GLN A 194 -3.59 14.85 14.29
N GLU A 195 -4.19 14.72 13.11
CA GLU A 195 -5.53 14.14 12.95
C GLU A 195 -5.60 12.69 13.48
N MET A 196 -4.58 11.87 13.18
CA MET A 196 -4.47 10.50 13.67
C MET A 196 -4.32 10.45 15.20
N LEU A 197 -3.52 11.34 15.78
CA LEU A 197 -3.37 11.43 17.23
C LEU A 197 -4.67 11.84 17.91
N ASP A 198 -5.37 12.84 17.37
CA ASP A 198 -6.64 13.31 17.93
C ASP A 198 -7.70 12.20 17.91
N GLU A 199 -7.70 11.34 16.88
CA GLU A 199 -8.64 10.22 16.77
C GLU A 199 -8.29 9.03 17.67
N TRP A 200 -7.00 8.68 17.78
CA TRP A 200 -6.59 7.44 18.47
C TRP A 200 -6.12 7.63 19.90
N ARG A 201 -5.71 8.84 20.32
CA ARG A 201 -5.36 9.12 21.73
C ARG A 201 -6.48 8.77 22.72
N PRO A 202 -7.77 9.07 22.46
CA PRO A 202 -8.85 8.68 23.38
C PRO A 202 -8.97 7.17 23.62
N LEU A 203 -8.43 6.35 22.71
CA LEU A 203 -8.47 4.89 22.80
C LEU A 203 -7.33 4.32 23.67
N LEU A 204 -6.37 5.15 24.12
CA LEU A 204 -5.22 4.78 24.94
C LEU A 204 -5.59 4.54 26.43
N CYS A 205 -6.54 3.66 26.68
CA CYS A 205 -6.87 3.20 28.03
C CYS A 205 -6.14 1.86 28.32
N PRO A 206 -5.11 1.80 29.18
CA PRO A 206 -4.31 0.59 29.40
C PRO A 206 -5.11 -0.63 29.89
N PHE A 207 -6.32 -0.41 30.41
CA PHE A 207 -7.19 -1.43 30.98
C PHE A 207 -8.24 -1.97 29.97
N ASP A 208 -8.36 -1.36 28.78
CA ASP A 208 -9.34 -1.74 27.76
C ASP A 208 -8.66 -2.39 26.54
N VAL A 209 -9.39 -3.27 25.84
CA VAL A 209 -8.95 -3.91 24.58
C VAL A 209 -8.75 -2.89 23.45
N THR A 210 -9.33 -1.69 23.58
CA THR A 210 -9.14 -0.58 22.63
C THR A 210 -7.69 -0.12 22.55
N MET A 211 -6.91 -0.29 23.62
CA MET A 211 -5.49 0.06 23.67
C MET A 211 -4.68 -0.67 22.60
N GLN A 212 -4.91 -1.98 22.46
CA GLN A 212 -4.22 -2.78 21.46
C GLN A 212 -4.57 -2.34 20.04
N ARG A 213 -5.83 -1.92 19.81
CA ARG A 213 -6.26 -1.37 18.52
C ARG A 213 -5.55 -0.05 18.23
N ALA A 214 -5.54 0.88 19.18
CA ALA A 214 -4.91 2.19 19.05
C ALA A 214 -3.42 2.06 18.69
N ILE A 215 -2.68 1.24 19.45
CA ILE A 215 -1.25 1.04 19.21
C ILE A 215 -1.00 0.36 17.85
N SER A 216 -1.85 -0.58 17.45
CA SER A 216 -1.73 -1.18 16.12
C SER A 216 -1.95 -0.18 14.98
N TYR A 217 -2.83 0.82 15.17
CA TYR A 217 -3.00 1.92 14.21
C TYR A 217 -1.78 2.84 14.20
N PHE A 218 -1.23 3.18 15.37
CA PHE A 218 -0.01 3.98 15.47
C PHE A 218 1.18 3.30 14.76
N GLU A 219 1.43 2.01 14.99
CA GLU A 219 2.49 1.26 14.27
C GLU A 219 2.32 1.36 12.75
N LEU A 220 1.08 1.27 12.28
CA LEU A 220 0.79 1.10 10.87
C LEU A 220 0.77 2.42 10.09
N PHE A 221 0.10 3.45 10.63
CA PHE A 221 -0.22 4.67 9.91
C PHE A 221 0.69 5.84 10.23
N LEU A 222 1.25 5.90 11.43
CA LEU A 222 1.93 7.11 11.93
C LEU A 222 3.22 7.37 11.13
N PRO A 223 3.39 8.54 10.48
CA PRO A 223 4.54 8.80 9.63
C PRO A 223 5.85 8.88 10.43
N THR A 224 6.84 8.05 10.07
CA THR A 224 8.17 8.03 10.70
C THR A 224 9.30 8.52 9.79
N THR A 225 9.05 8.66 8.48
CA THR A 225 10.07 9.00 7.46
C THR A 225 9.94 10.43 6.92
N LEU A 226 9.43 11.36 7.73
CA LEU A 226 9.29 12.76 7.34
C LEU A 226 10.66 13.47 7.26
N PRO A 227 10.83 14.48 6.39
CA PRO A 227 12.07 15.23 6.29
C PRO A 227 12.35 16.05 7.57
N PRO A 228 13.62 16.39 7.89
CA PRO A 228 14.00 17.09 9.11
C PRO A 228 13.24 18.40 9.38
N LYS A 229 12.88 19.13 8.31
CA LYS A 229 12.10 20.36 8.39
C LYS A 229 10.71 20.15 9.01
N LEU A 230 10.11 18.97 8.80
CA LEU A 230 8.75 18.63 9.22
C LEU A 230 8.70 17.75 10.47
N HIS A 231 9.83 17.46 11.13
CA HIS A 231 9.85 16.64 12.35
C HIS A 231 8.94 17.16 13.46
N HIS A 232 8.71 18.48 13.52
CA HIS A 232 7.80 19.11 14.47
C HIS A 232 6.32 18.74 14.26
N LYS A 233 5.93 18.35 13.04
CA LYS A 233 4.59 17.83 12.70
C LYS A 233 4.56 16.30 12.62
N GLY A 234 5.70 15.64 12.87
CA GLY A 234 5.85 14.20 12.79
C GLY A 234 6.02 13.60 14.19
N PHE A 235 7.12 12.86 14.37
CA PHE A 235 7.39 12.11 15.60
C PHE A 235 7.48 12.97 16.86
N LYS A 236 7.87 14.25 16.78
CA LYS A 236 7.95 15.12 17.96
C LYS A 236 6.61 15.34 18.67
N LEU A 237 5.47 15.10 17.99
CA LEU A 237 4.14 15.25 18.57
C LEU A 237 3.74 14.12 19.51
N TRP A 238 4.34 12.93 19.36
CA TRP A 238 3.89 11.71 20.03
C TRP A 238 5.01 10.87 20.66
N PHE A 239 6.26 11.07 20.25
CA PHE A 239 7.37 10.22 20.67
C PHE A 239 7.58 10.20 22.18
N ASN A 240 7.64 11.38 22.82
CA ASN A 240 7.84 11.48 24.26
C ASN A 240 6.67 10.85 25.05
N GLU A 241 5.43 11.08 24.61
CA GLU A 241 4.25 10.49 25.24
C GLU A 241 4.26 8.95 25.17
N LEU A 242 4.54 8.38 23.99
CA LEU A 242 4.55 6.94 23.80
C LEU A 242 5.77 6.24 24.44
N ILE A 243 6.93 6.89 24.49
CA ILE A 243 8.10 6.31 25.15
C ILE A 243 7.95 6.29 26.67
N ASP A 244 7.41 7.37 27.25
CA ASP A 244 7.13 7.44 28.69
C ASP A 244 6.09 6.38 29.08
N LEU A 245 5.05 6.22 28.24
CA LEU A 245 4.07 5.15 28.39
C LEU A 245 4.72 3.76 28.33
N TRP A 246 5.59 3.50 27.36
CA TRP A 246 6.29 2.22 27.24
C TRP A 246 7.17 1.92 28.47
N VAL A 247 7.93 2.90 28.97
CA VAL A 247 8.79 2.75 30.16
C VAL A 247 7.97 2.51 31.43
N SER A 248 6.77 3.10 31.52
CA SER A 248 5.90 2.97 32.70
C SER A 248 5.26 1.57 32.84
N VAL A 249 5.20 0.79 31.75
CA VAL A 249 4.47 -0.48 31.72
C VAL A 249 5.46 -1.65 31.74
N GLN A 250 5.42 -2.45 32.83
CA GLN A 250 6.36 -3.56 33.06
C GLN A 250 5.72 -4.95 32.93
N ASN A 251 4.51 -5.06 32.39
CA ASN A 251 3.72 -6.30 32.39
C ASN A 251 3.71 -7.08 31.06
N LEU A 252 4.61 -6.75 30.12
CA LEU A 252 4.71 -7.38 28.79
C LEU A 252 3.35 -7.52 28.06
N PRO A 253 2.59 -6.42 27.91
CA PRO A 253 1.27 -6.50 27.29
C PRO A 253 1.39 -6.84 25.81
N GLY A 254 0.38 -7.53 25.26
CA GLY A 254 0.40 -7.95 23.84
C GLY A 254 0.55 -6.79 22.84
N TRP A 255 0.27 -5.56 23.25
CA TRP A 255 0.46 -4.36 22.44
C TRP A 255 1.87 -3.78 22.46
N GLU A 256 2.73 -4.18 23.41
CA GLU A 256 4.09 -3.64 23.54
C GLU A 256 4.93 -3.89 22.29
N MET A 257 4.78 -5.07 21.68
CA MET A 257 5.47 -5.42 20.44
C MET A 257 5.16 -4.42 19.31
N HIS A 258 3.94 -3.88 19.26
CA HIS A 258 3.56 -2.88 18.27
C HIS A 258 4.25 -1.52 18.53
N LEU A 259 4.47 -1.13 19.79
CA LEU A 259 5.26 0.06 20.13
C LEU A 259 6.73 -0.12 19.76
N VAL A 260 7.31 -1.28 20.06
CA VAL A 260 8.71 -1.57 19.68
C VAL A 260 8.87 -1.50 18.16
N ASN A 261 7.93 -2.05 17.39
CA ASN A 261 7.93 -1.94 15.92
C ASN A 261 7.73 -0.50 15.41
N LEU A 262 7.06 0.36 16.18
CA LEU A 262 6.90 1.78 15.86
C LEU A 262 8.21 2.56 16.10
N PHE A 263 8.91 2.28 17.20
CA PHE A 263 10.18 2.93 17.55
C PHE A 263 11.36 2.44 16.74
N ALA A 264 11.34 1.15 16.37
CA ALA A 264 12.26 0.55 15.43
C ALA A 264 11.51 0.31 14.11
N PRO A 265 11.14 1.37 13.37
CA PRO A 265 10.57 1.17 12.05
C PRO A 265 11.60 0.34 11.27
N PRO A 266 11.20 -0.78 10.65
CA PRO A 266 12.13 -1.65 9.97
C PRO A 266 12.97 -0.79 9.03
N SER A 267 14.29 -0.78 9.26
CA SER A 267 15.26 -0.27 8.30
C SER A 267 15.02 -1.05 7.02
N GLU A 268 14.43 -0.39 6.01
CA GLU A 268 14.17 -0.95 4.70
C GLU A 268 15.47 -1.15 3.90
#